data_AF-A0A328WSP9-F1
#
_entry.id   AF-A0A328WSP9-F1
#
_cell.length_a   1.000
_cell.length_b   1.000
_cell.length_c   1.000
_cell.angle_alpha   90.00
_cell.angle_beta   90.00
_cell.angle_gamma   90.00
#
_symmetry.space_group_name_H-M   'P 1'
#
loop_
_entity.id
_entity.type
_entity.pdbx_description
1 polymer ?
#
loop_
_entity_poly.entity_id
_entity_poly.type
_entity_poly.pdbx_seq_one_letter_code
_entity_poly.pdbx_strand_id
1 'polypeptide(L)'
;MSFVIRLNISSFLYAWFPFVGIELMVNVYRLSRVTGWGVDLVNLVILVFFFVGLFLSGFGFPKLIRHWLGGRKASFISLILWIPYLT
;
A
#
# COMPACT_ATOMS: atom_id res chain seq x y z
N MET A 1 -23.38 -2.55 -1.80
CA MET A 1 -22.49 -1.43 -2.21
C MET A 1 -22.35 -1.35 -3.72
N SER A 2 -22.44 -0.13 -4.25
CA SER A 2 -22.28 0.16 -5.68
C SER A 2 -20.87 -0.24 -6.16
N PHE A 3 -20.75 -0.57 -7.44
CA PHE A 3 -19.49 -0.97 -8.06
C PHE A 3 -18.40 0.11 -7.91
N VAL A 4 -18.79 1.40 -8.00
CA VAL A 4 -17.91 2.56 -7.87
C VAL A 4 -17.28 2.65 -6.47
N ILE A 5 -18.04 2.36 -5.41
CA ILE A 5 -17.50 2.36 -4.04
C ILE A 5 -16.47 1.25 -3.86
N ARG A 6 -16.75 0.04 -4.36
CA ARG A 6 -15.80 -1.09 -4.29
C ARG A 6 -14.52 -0.80 -5.06
N LEU A 7 -14.63 -0.14 -6.22
CA LEU A 7 -13.49 0.27 -7.03
C LEU A 7 -12.60 1.27 -6.30
N ASN A 8 -13.19 2.30 -5.70
CA ASN A 8 -12.43 3.31 -4.92
C ASN A 8 -11.71 2.71 -3.72
N ILE A 9 -12.39 1.86 -2.92
CA ILE A 9 -11.76 1.19 -1.78
C ILE A 9 -10.59 0.30 -2.26
N SER A 10 -10.77 -0.38 -3.39
CA SER A 10 -9.70 -1.22 -3.98
C SER A 10 -8.50 -0.39 -4.43
N SER A 11 -8.72 0.79 -5.01
CA SER A 11 -7.65 1.72 -5.40
C SER A 11 -6.92 2.32 -4.20
N PHE A 12 -7.64 2.68 -3.15
CA PHE A 12 -7.07 3.14 -1.89
C PHE A 12 -6.16 2.07 -1.26
N LEU A 13 -6.60 0.81 -1.24
CA LEU A 13 -5.80 -0.32 -0.72
C LEU A 13 -4.49 -0.49 -1.48
N TYR A 14 -4.50 -0.29 -2.81
CA TYR A 14 -3.28 -0.31 -3.62
C TYR A 14 -2.34 0.87 -3.32
N ALA A 15 -2.87 2.06 -3.01
CA ALA A 15 -2.06 3.23 -2.67
C ALA A 15 -1.48 3.20 -1.26
N TRP A 16 -2.12 2.47 -0.34
CA TRP A 16 -1.77 2.48 1.08
C TRP A 16 -0.33 2.06 1.37
N PHE A 17 0.10 0.92 0.82
CA PHE A 17 1.46 0.41 1.04
C PHE A 17 2.57 1.33 0.51
N PRO A 18 2.51 1.81 -0.75
CA PRO A 18 3.50 2.74 -1.25
C PRO A 18 3.46 4.08 -0.51
N PHE A 19 2.28 4.60 -0.15
CA PHE A 19 2.14 5.83 0.63
C PHE A 19 2.83 5.70 2.00
N VAL A 20 2.51 4.65 2.77
CA VAL A 20 3.13 4.41 4.08
C VAL A 20 4.63 4.15 3.95
N GLY A 21 5.06 3.43 2.91
CA GLY A 21 6.48 3.19 2.63
C GLY A 21 7.27 4.47 2.39
N ILE A 22 6.73 5.40 1.60
CA ILE A 22 7.35 6.71 1.34
C ILE A 22 7.44 7.51 2.63
N GLU A 23 6.34 7.62 3.40
CA GLU A 23 6.33 8.36 4.66
C GLU A 23 7.34 7.80 5.67
N LEU A 24 7.44 6.48 5.77
CA LEU A 24 8.42 5.81 6.61
C LEU A 24 9.85 6.18 6.21
N MET A 25 10.19 6.17 4.91
CA MET A 25 11.52 6.52 4.40
C MET A 25 11.85 8.00 4.61
N VAL A 26 10.91 8.90 4.32
CA VAL A 26 11.10 10.35 4.49
C VAL A 26 11.27 10.72 5.96
N ASN A 27 10.61 10.00 6.87
CA ASN A 27 10.61 10.29 8.31
C ASN A 27 11.53 9.37 9.15
N VAL A 28 12.47 8.63 8.55
CA VAL A 28 13.41 7.73 9.26
C VAL A 28 14.04 8.38 10.50
N TYR A 29 14.57 9.59 10.36
CA TYR A 29 15.23 10.30 11.47
C TYR A 29 14.25 10.77 12.55
N ARG A 30 12.99 11.08 12.19
CA ARG A 30 11.95 11.42 13.18
C ARG A 30 11.52 10.18 13.94
N LEU A 31 11.37 9.06 13.25
CA LEU A 31 11.07 7.77 13.86
C LEU A 31 12.16 7.37 14.84
N SER A 32 13.42 7.39 14.42
CA SER A 32 14.58 7.09 15.27
C SER A 32 14.61 7.93 16.55
N ARG A 33 14.29 9.24 16.47
CA ARG A 33 14.22 10.12 17.64
C ARG A 33 13.04 9.84 18.57
N VAL A 34 11.86 9.52 18.02
CA VAL A 34 10.65 9.29 18.81
C VAL A 34 10.64 7.90 19.46
N THR A 35 11.13 6.89 18.76
CA THR A 35 11.18 5.51 19.28
C THR A 35 12.45 5.22 20.07
N GLY A 36 13.47 6.08 19.96
CA GLY A 36 14.81 5.84 20.50
C GLY A 36 15.57 4.73 19.78
N TRP A 37 15.07 4.24 18.63
CA TRP A 37 15.71 3.19 17.85
C TRP A 37 16.87 3.74 17.04
N GLY A 38 17.95 2.96 16.94
CA GLY A 38 19.01 3.25 15.98
C GLY A 38 18.46 3.28 14.55
N VAL A 39 19.04 4.15 13.71
CA VAL A 39 18.62 4.31 12.31
C VAL A 39 18.69 2.99 11.54
N ASP A 40 19.64 2.12 11.85
CA ASP A 40 19.78 0.79 11.24
C ASP A 40 18.59 -0.12 11.55
N LEU A 41 18.10 -0.10 12.79
CA LEU A 41 16.92 -0.88 13.18
C LEU A 41 15.66 -0.34 12.50
N VAL A 42 15.51 1.00 12.41
CA VAL A 42 14.40 1.63 11.69
C VAL A 42 14.42 1.23 10.21
N ASN A 43 15.59 1.27 9.57
CA ASN A 43 15.73 0.85 8.18
C ASN A 43 15.40 -0.64 7.97
N LEU A 44 15.79 -1.51 8.91
CA LEU A 44 15.44 -2.93 8.84
C LEU A 44 13.91 -3.13 8.93
N VAL A 45 13.23 -2.41 9.82
CA VAL A 45 11.76 -2.46 9.94
C VAL A 45 11.09 -1.97 8.65
N ILE A 46 11.59 -0.88 8.06
CA ILE A 46 11.09 -0.36 6.79
C ILE A 46 11.31 -1.37 5.66
N LEU A 47 12.46 -2.03 5.62
CA LEU A 47 12.75 -3.07 4.64
C LEU A 47 11.76 -4.24 4.76
N VAL A 48 11.51 -4.73 5.98
CA VAL A 48 10.51 -5.78 6.24
C VAL A 48 9.12 -5.31 5.82
N PHE A 49 8.76 -4.06 6.10
CA PHE A 49 7.49 -3.48 5.65
C PHE A 49 7.35 -3.50 4.12
N PHE A 50 8.40 -3.14 3.38
CA PHE A 50 8.39 -3.22 1.92
C PHE A 50 8.26 -4.64 1.40
N PHE A 51 8.94 -5.62 1.99
CA PHE A 51 8.79 -7.02 1.60
C PHE A 51 7.35 -7.50 1.82
N VAL A 52 6.77 -7.22 2.99
CA VAL A 52 5.38 -7.57 3.29
C VAL A 52 4.42 -6.88 2.31
N GLY A 53 4.64 -5.59 2.05
CA GLY A 53 3.86 -4.82 1.07
C GLY A 53 3.96 -5.39 -0.33
N LEU A 54 5.13 -5.85 -0.77
CA LEU A 54 5.33 -6.49 -2.07
C LEU A 54 4.59 -7.83 -2.16
N PHE A 55 4.64 -8.66 -1.12
CA PHE A 55 3.90 -9.93 -1.10
C PHE A 55 2.38 -9.69 -1.10
N LEU A 56 1.89 -8.75 -0.28
CA LEU A 56 0.47 -8.43 -0.20
C LEU A 56 -0.05 -7.79 -1.49
N SER A 57 0.68 -6.83 -2.08
CA SER A 57 0.28 -6.17 -3.33
C SER A 57 0.42 -7.08 -4.56
N GLY A 58 1.40 -7.98 -4.58
CA GLY A 58 1.63 -8.89 -5.69
C GLY A 58 0.71 -10.12 -5.69
N PHE A 59 0.40 -10.69 -4.52
CA PHE A 59 -0.36 -11.94 -4.43
C PHE A 59 -1.69 -11.81 -3.71
N GLY A 60 -1.77 -11.00 -2.66
CA GLY A 60 -2.97 -10.86 -1.83
C GLY A 60 -4.05 -9.98 -2.48
N PHE A 61 -3.73 -8.72 -2.73
CA PHE A 61 -4.64 -7.72 -3.26
C PHE A 61 -5.23 -8.06 -4.63
N PRO A 62 -4.48 -8.60 -5.61
CA PRO A 62 -5.09 -8.96 -6.89
C PRO A 62 -6.16 -10.04 -6.75
N LYS A 63 -5.96 -11.03 -5.85
CA LYS A 63 -6.96 -12.06 -5.58
C LYS A 63 -8.19 -11.48 -4.88
N LEU A 64 -7.97 -10.65 -3.86
CA LEU A 64 -9.05 -10.00 -3.10
C LEU A 64 -9.89 -9.10 -4.00
N ILE A 65 -9.25 -8.23 -4.78
CA ILE A 65 -9.91 -7.24 -5.63
C ILE A 65 -10.59 -7.91 -6.81
N ARG A 66 -10.00 -8.95 -7.40
CA ARG A 66 -10.65 -9.78 -8.43
C ARG A 66 -11.93 -10.44 -7.89
N HIS A 67 -11.91 -10.93 -6.66
CA HIS A 67 -13.09 -11.48 -5.99
C HIS A 67 -14.14 -10.38 -5.72
N TRP A 68 -13.72 -9.21 -5.23
CA TRP A 68 -14.61 -8.10 -4.86
C TRP A 68 -15.28 -7.39 -6.04
N LEU A 69 -14.59 -7.30 -7.18
CA LEU A 69 -15.07 -6.66 -8.42
C LEU A 69 -15.69 -7.65 -9.42
N GLY A 70 -15.74 -8.94 -9.08
CA GLY A 70 -16.37 -9.97 -9.89
C GLY A 70 -15.62 -10.30 -11.18
N GLY A 71 -14.28 -10.23 -11.17
CA GLY A 71 -13.43 -10.66 -12.29
C GLY A 71 -13.48 -9.78 -13.55
N ARG A 72 -14.11 -8.61 -13.51
CA ARG A 72 -14.19 -7.70 -14.66
C ARG A 72 -12.85 -7.03 -14.96
N LYS A 73 -12.56 -6.80 -16.25
CA LYS A 73 -11.37 -6.04 -16.73
C LYS A 73 -11.26 -4.63 -16.11
N ALA A 74 -12.37 -4.07 -15.63
CA ALA A 74 -12.39 -2.82 -14.88
C ALA A 74 -11.56 -2.87 -13.57
N SER A 75 -11.20 -4.05 -13.07
CA SER A 75 -10.23 -4.23 -11.98
C SER A 75 -8.82 -3.76 -12.34
N PHE A 76 -8.48 -3.59 -13.62
CA PHE A 76 -7.19 -2.98 -14.02
C PHE A 76 -7.22 -1.46 -13.89
N ILE A 77 -8.40 -0.83 -13.88
CA ILE A 77 -8.53 0.61 -13.69
C ILE A 77 -8.17 0.96 -12.24
N SER A 78 -8.41 0.08 -11.27
CA SER A 78 -8.00 0.32 -9.88
C SER A 78 -6.48 0.39 -9.69
N LEU A 79 -5.69 -0.25 -10.58
CA LEU A 79 -4.23 -0.17 -10.63
C LEU A 79 -3.70 1.14 -11.22
N ILE A 80 -4.55 1.98 -11.82
CA ILE A 80 -4.19 3.32 -12.31
C ILE A 80 -4.73 4.38 -11.33
N LEU A 81 -5.94 4.15 -10.83
CA LEU A 81 -6.63 5.03 -9.88
C LEU A 81 -5.99 5.09 -8.48
N TRP A 82 -4.88 4.39 -8.20
CA TRP A 82 -4.14 4.54 -6.95
C TRP A 82 -3.31 5.84 -6.90
N ILE A 83 -2.90 6.38 -8.07
CA ILE A 83 -2.04 7.57 -8.15
C ILE A 83 -2.64 8.79 -7.42
N PRO A 84 -3.94 9.13 -7.61
CA PRO A 84 -4.58 10.22 -6.86
C PRO A 84 -4.64 10.03 -5.34
N TYR A 85 -4.46 8.81 -4.84
CA TYR A 85 -4.43 8.54 -3.40
C TYR A 85 -3.00 8.60 -2.83
N LEU A 86 -2.00 8.85 -3.67
CA LEU A 86 -0.60 9.01 -3.27
C LEU A 86 -0.21 10.47 -3.06
N THR A 87 -1.07 11.41 -3.48
CA THR A 87 -0.97 12.86 -3.28
C THR A 87 -1.76 13.30 -2.07
#